data_AF-A0A7W8K371-F1
#
_entry.id   AF-A0A7W8K371-F1
#
_cell.length_a   1.000
_cell.length_b   1.000
_cell.length_c   1.000
_cell.angle_alpha   90.00
_cell.angle_beta   90.00
_cell.angle_gamma   90.00
#
_symmetry.space_group_name_H-M   'P 1'
#
loop_
_entity.id
_entity.type
_entity.pdbx_description
1 polymer ?
#
loop_
_entity_poly.entity_id
_entity_poly.type
_entity_poly.pdbx_seq_one_letter_code
_entity_poly.pdbx_strand_id
1 'polypeptide(L)'
;MIWKRLPLDIWSEDLRTEDGKISTLSQLAERGHPDDLSFLIEVSVATSEPWIIRAETFRFLLDTDLEDPVLHAQMTVALRSALEREQNITVQQYAAFCVGPFLDDEDLRRLVQNLLLVSEDLRWNLMEAICEEETLSAAVQHMLHDVQEKTSDQSLRTEIAEVLRQRAS
;
A
#
# COMPACT_ATOMS: atom_id res chain seq x y z
N MET A 1 -1.25 13.88 -18.96
CA MET A 1 -0.80 14.48 -17.68
C MET A 1 -1.95 14.36 -16.72
N ILE A 2 -1.81 13.52 -15.70
CA ILE A 2 -2.89 13.08 -14.79
C ILE A 2 -3.61 14.24 -14.11
N TRP A 3 -2.87 15.27 -13.72
CA TRP A 3 -3.35 16.51 -13.09
C TRP A 3 -4.48 17.22 -13.87
N LYS A 4 -4.54 17.09 -15.22
CA LYS A 4 -5.61 17.63 -16.11
C LYS A 4 -7.03 17.20 -15.75
N ARG A 5 -7.18 16.21 -14.87
CA ARG A 5 -8.47 15.70 -14.40
C ARG A 5 -9.03 16.45 -13.20
N LEU A 6 -8.20 17.17 -12.43
CA LEU A 6 -8.67 17.95 -11.29
C LEU A 6 -9.53 19.13 -11.76
N PRO A 7 -10.62 19.46 -11.05
CA PRO A 7 -11.46 20.58 -11.41
C PRO A 7 -10.69 21.91 -11.30
N LEU A 8 -11.08 22.89 -12.13
CA LEU A 8 -10.31 24.12 -12.39
C LEU A 8 -10.08 24.99 -11.16
N ASP A 9 -10.90 24.84 -10.12
CA ASP A 9 -10.76 25.52 -8.84
C ASP A 9 -9.61 24.98 -7.98
N ILE A 10 -9.09 23.79 -8.29
CA ILE A 10 -7.89 23.20 -7.68
C ILE A 10 -6.61 23.61 -8.43
N TRP A 11 -6.74 24.16 -9.64
CA TRP A 11 -5.57 24.57 -10.43
C TRP A 11 -4.93 25.84 -9.88
N SER A 12 -3.75 25.69 -9.28
CA SER A 12 -2.87 26.80 -8.89
C SER A 12 -1.51 26.72 -9.60
N GLU A 13 -0.74 27.81 -9.55
CA GLU A 13 0.66 27.78 -10.01
C GLU A 13 1.52 26.79 -9.21
N ASP A 14 1.10 26.45 -8.00
CA ASP A 14 1.80 25.53 -7.09
C ASP A 14 1.81 24.08 -7.63
N LEU A 15 0.85 23.70 -8.50
CA LEU A 15 0.86 22.38 -9.14
C LEU A 15 2.04 22.18 -10.12
N ARG A 16 2.85 23.22 -10.37
CA ARG A 16 4.08 23.13 -11.16
C ARG A 16 5.28 22.65 -10.34
N THR A 17 5.21 22.66 -9.01
CA THR A 17 6.27 22.21 -8.11
C THR A 17 5.92 20.88 -7.45
N GLU A 18 6.91 20.14 -6.98
CA GLU A 18 6.67 18.91 -6.22
C GLU A 18 5.98 19.21 -4.88
N ASP A 19 6.42 20.24 -4.16
CA ASP A 19 5.83 20.66 -2.89
C ASP A 19 4.35 21.05 -3.03
N GLY A 20 3.99 21.81 -4.07
CA GLY A 20 2.60 22.21 -4.29
C GLY A 20 1.71 21.03 -4.68
N LYS A 21 2.25 20.07 -5.46
CA LYS A 21 1.56 18.79 -5.74
C LYS A 21 1.36 17.97 -4.46
N ILE A 22 2.38 17.81 -3.63
CA ILE A 22 2.30 17.06 -2.36
C ILE A 22 1.28 17.72 -1.43
N SER A 23 1.32 19.04 -1.29
CA SER A 23 0.35 19.78 -0.47
C SER A 23 -1.09 19.59 -0.99
N THR A 24 -1.28 19.62 -2.31
CA THR A 24 -2.59 19.36 -2.92
C THR A 24 -3.07 17.94 -2.65
N LEU A 25 -2.21 16.94 -2.82
CA LEU A 25 -2.56 15.54 -2.55
C LEU A 25 -2.93 15.30 -1.09
N SER A 26 -2.22 15.93 -0.15
CA SER A 26 -2.58 15.89 1.29
C SER A 26 -3.99 16.43 1.52
N GLN A 27 -4.32 17.59 0.94
CA GLN A 27 -5.64 18.20 1.09
C GLN A 27 -6.75 17.33 0.48
N LEU A 28 -6.48 16.68 -0.66
CA LEU A 28 -7.41 15.76 -1.31
C LEU A 28 -7.64 14.50 -0.45
N ALA A 29 -6.58 13.94 0.14
CA ALA A 29 -6.69 12.82 1.08
C ALA A 29 -7.53 13.20 2.31
N GLU A 30 -7.24 14.35 2.93
CA GLU A 30 -7.97 14.86 4.10
C GLU A 30 -9.46 15.08 3.84
N ARG A 31 -9.84 15.39 2.59
CA ARG A 31 -11.25 15.52 2.20
C ARG A 31 -11.97 14.18 2.12
N GLY A 32 -11.25 13.10 1.82
CA GLY A 32 -11.79 11.74 1.74
C GLY A 32 -12.90 11.55 0.71
N HIS A 33 -13.05 12.44 -0.27
CA HIS A 33 -14.08 12.30 -1.29
C HIS A 33 -13.71 11.16 -2.26
N PRO A 34 -14.63 10.26 -2.66
CA PRO A 34 -14.28 9.11 -3.48
C PRO A 34 -13.54 9.44 -4.78
N ASP A 35 -13.93 10.51 -5.48
CA ASP A 35 -13.24 10.95 -6.70
C ASP A 35 -11.81 11.45 -6.42
N ASP A 36 -11.59 12.09 -5.26
CA ASP A 36 -10.29 12.58 -4.83
C ASP A 36 -9.39 11.38 -4.50
N LEU A 37 -9.91 10.40 -3.76
CA LEU A 37 -9.19 9.17 -3.40
C LEU A 37 -8.87 8.31 -4.64
N SER A 38 -9.81 8.19 -5.58
CA SER A 38 -9.56 7.54 -6.87
C SER A 38 -8.43 8.22 -7.63
N PHE A 39 -8.41 9.56 -7.65
CA PHE A 39 -7.31 10.31 -8.25
C PHE A 39 -5.97 10.07 -7.54
N LEU A 40 -5.94 10.01 -6.20
CA LEU A 40 -4.73 9.65 -5.45
C LEU A 40 -4.23 8.25 -5.82
N ILE A 41 -5.11 7.24 -5.85
CA ILE A 41 -4.72 5.88 -6.24
C ILE A 41 -4.08 5.88 -7.63
N GLU A 42 -4.66 6.60 -8.60
CA GLU A 42 -4.07 6.72 -9.93
C GLU A 42 -2.69 7.41 -9.92
N VAL A 43 -2.51 8.48 -9.13
CA VAL A 43 -1.23 9.20 -8.99
C VAL A 43 -0.15 8.29 -8.40
N SER A 44 -0.49 7.46 -7.40
CA SER A 44 0.45 6.57 -6.71
C SER A 44 1.21 5.62 -7.65
N VAL A 45 0.61 5.26 -8.79
CA VAL A 45 1.19 4.35 -9.79
C VAL A 45 1.51 5.03 -11.13
N ALA A 46 1.27 6.33 -11.25
CA ALA A 46 1.52 7.06 -12.48
C ALA A 46 3.03 7.26 -12.73
N THR A 47 3.67 6.38 -13.50
CA THR A 47 5.12 6.43 -13.81
C THR A 47 5.58 7.73 -14.49
N SER A 48 4.65 8.57 -14.97
CA SER A 48 4.94 9.93 -15.43
C SER A 48 5.23 10.93 -14.30
N GLU A 49 4.90 10.59 -13.05
CA GLU A 49 5.18 11.41 -11.87
C GLU A 49 6.52 11.02 -11.21
N PRO A 50 7.23 11.97 -10.61
CA PRO A 50 8.41 11.70 -9.80
C PRO A 50 8.12 10.68 -8.69
N TRP A 51 9.13 9.88 -8.32
CA TRP A 51 8.98 8.87 -7.27
C TRP A 51 8.51 9.46 -5.95
N ILE A 52 8.93 10.68 -5.59
CA ILE A 52 8.54 11.34 -4.34
C ILE A 52 7.04 11.62 -4.29
N ILE A 53 6.44 12.07 -5.40
CA ILE A 53 4.99 12.29 -5.50
C ILE A 53 4.25 10.98 -5.25
N ARG A 54 4.72 9.90 -5.87
CA ARG A 54 4.09 8.57 -5.75
C ARG A 54 4.21 7.99 -4.35
N ALA A 55 5.39 8.11 -3.74
CA ALA A 55 5.65 7.69 -2.37
C ALA A 55 4.77 8.44 -1.36
N GLU A 56 4.73 9.78 -1.45
CA GLU A 56 3.85 10.59 -0.61
C GLU A 56 2.38 10.25 -0.82
N THR A 57 1.97 9.93 -2.05
CA THR A 57 0.58 9.53 -2.33
C THR A 57 0.21 8.22 -1.64
N PHE A 58 1.08 7.21 -1.65
CA PHE A 58 0.86 6.01 -0.83
C PHE A 58 0.83 6.33 0.65
N ARG A 59 1.73 7.20 1.14
CA ARG A 59 1.72 7.63 2.55
C ARG A 59 0.40 8.29 2.95
N PHE A 60 -0.20 9.12 2.10
CA PHE A 60 -1.51 9.71 2.37
C PHE A 60 -2.63 8.67 2.38
N LEU A 61 -2.55 7.68 1.50
CA LEU A 61 -3.56 6.61 1.40
C LEU A 61 -3.47 5.60 2.56
N LEU A 62 -2.31 5.47 3.22
CA LEU A 62 -2.10 4.55 4.34
C LEU A 62 -3.10 4.77 5.48
N ASP A 63 -3.35 6.04 5.83
CA ASP A 63 -4.26 6.41 6.92
C ASP A 63 -5.70 6.64 6.43
N THR A 64 -6.01 6.29 5.18
CA THR A 64 -7.32 6.53 4.57
C THR A 64 -8.15 5.25 4.59
N ASP A 65 -9.35 5.34 5.14
CA ASP A 65 -10.33 4.26 5.08
C ASP A 65 -10.96 4.17 3.68
N LEU A 66 -10.75 3.02 3.00
CA LEU A 66 -11.20 2.76 1.64
C LEU A 66 -12.34 1.73 1.61
N GLU A 67 -13.40 1.96 2.39
CA GLU A 67 -14.59 1.07 2.44
C GLU A 67 -15.32 0.93 1.10
N ASP A 68 -15.18 1.89 0.18
CA ASP A 68 -15.81 1.84 -1.13
C ASP A 68 -15.23 0.67 -1.95
N PRO A 69 -16.04 -0.31 -2.40
CA PRO A 69 -15.53 -1.48 -3.10
C PRO A 69 -14.80 -1.18 -4.41
N VAL A 70 -15.14 -0.08 -5.08
CA VAL A 70 -14.46 0.36 -6.31
C VAL A 70 -13.08 0.92 -5.96
N LEU A 71 -12.97 1.75 -4.93
CA LEU A 71 -11.68 2.24 -4.44
C LEU A 71 -10.82 1.10 -3.92
N HIS A 72 -11.41 0.15 -3.19
CA HIS A 72 -10.72 -1.04 -2.71
C HIS A 72 -10.08 -1.81 -3.87
N ALA A 73 -10.87 -2.14 -4.90
CA ALA A 73 -10.38 -2.84 -6.08
C ALA A 73 -9.31 -2.04 -6.85
N GLN A 74 -9.46 -0.71 -6.96
CA GLN A 74 -8.45 0.15 -7.59
C GLN A 74 -7.14 0.12 -6.80
N MET A 75 -7.21 0.22 -5.47
CA MET A 75 -6.05 0.20 -4.60
C MET A 75 -5.35 -1.16 -4.65
N THR A 76 -6.07 -2.28 -4.62
CA THR A 76 -5.49 -3.62 -4.79
C THR A 76 -4.66 -3.73 -6.08
N VAL A 77 -5.19 -3.21 -7.20
CA VAL A 77 -4.47 -3.20 -8.48
C VAL A 77 -3.23 -2.30 -8.41
N ALA A 78 -3.35 -1.13 -7.78
CA ALA A 78 -2.24 -0.20 -7.61
C ALA A 78 -1.11 -0.81 -6.76
N LEU A 79 -1.45 -1.44 -5.65
CA LEU A 79 -0.51 -2.12 -4.74
C LEU A 79 0.24 -3.24 -5.45
N ARG A 80 -0.46 -4.10 -6.19
CA ARG A 80 0.19 -5.15 -7.00
C ARG A 80 1.16 -4.55 -8.00
N SER A 81 0.75 -3.51 -8.73
CA SER A 81 1.63 -2.86 -9.71
C SER A 81 2.85 -2.23 -9.06
N ALA A 82 2.70 -1.56 -7.91
CA ALA A 82 3.81 -0.96 -7.18
C ALA A 82 4.78 -2.03 -6.66
N LEU A 83 4.26 -3.07 -6.00
CA LEU A 83 5.10 -4.12 -5.43
C LEU A 83 5.84 -4.95 -6.50
N GLU A 84 5.23 -5.20 -7.67
CA GLU A 84 5.84 -6.00 -8.74
C GLU A 84 6.76 -5.22 -9.68
N ARG A 85 6.42 -3.97 -10.01
CA ARG A 85 7.01 -3.26 -11.18
C ARG A 85 7.76 -1.99 -10.83
N GLU A 86 7.57 -1.47 -9.63
CA GLU A 86 8.26 -0.25 -9.21
C GLU A 86 9.76 -0.49 -9.02
N GLN A 87 10.57 0.47 -9.46
CA GLN A 87 12.04 0.40 -9.34
C GLN A 87 12.54 1.18 -8.13
N ASN A 88 11.78 2.16 -7.66
CA ASN A 88 12.11 2.93 -6.48
C ASN A 88 11.66 2.21 -5.20
N ILE A 89 12.63 1.79 -4.40
CA ILE A 89 12.37 1.02 -3.18
C ILE A 89 11.50 1.78 -2.17
N THR A 90 11.61 3.11 -2.08
CA THR A 90 10.81 3.92 -1.16
C THR A 90 9.32 3.91 -1.54
N VAL A 91 9.01 3.94 -2.84
CA VAL A 91 7.62 3.79 -3.31
C VAL A 91 7.12 2.37 -2.98
N GLN A 92 7.94 1.33 -3.17
CA GLN A 92 7.57 -0.04 -2.81
C GLN A 92 7.35 -0.21 -1.31
N GLN A 93 8.15 0.43 -0.46
CA GLN A 93 8.02 0.39 1.00
C GLN A 93 6.72 1.01 1.48
N TYR A 94 6.33 2.17 0.95
CA TYR A 94 5.03 2.77 1.27
C TYR A 94 3.85 1.95 0.72
N ALA A 95 3.98 1.38 -0.48
CA ALA A 95 2.98 0.43 -0.98
C ALA A 95 2.88 -0.81 -0.08
N ALA A 96 4.01 -1.33 0.42
CA ALA A 96 4.04 -2.48 1.33
C ALA A 96 3.32 -2.20 2.66
N PHE A 97 3.41 -0.98 3.20
CA PHE A 97 2.64 -0.61 4.39
C PHE A 97 1.13 -0.62 4.18
N CYS A 98 0.68 -0.36 2.94
CA CYS A 98 -0.73 -0.24 2.65
C CYS A 98 -1.42 -1.61 2.44
N VAL A 99 -0.73 -2.75 2.48
CA VAL A 99 -1.32 -4.02 1.98
C VAL A 99 -2.36 -4.64 2.90
N GLY A 100 -2.29 -4.38 4.22
CA GLY A 100 -3.04 -5.10 5.25
C GLY A 100 -4.53 -5.28 4.92
N PRO A 101 -5.28 -4.18 4.69
CA PRO A 101 -6.71 -4.23 4.42
C PRO A 101 -7.09 -4.96 3.13
N PHE A 102 -6.14 -5.13 2.20
CA PHE A 102 -6.37 -5.66 0.84
C PHE A 102 -5.91 -7.11 0.68
N LEU A 103 -5.51 -7.78 1.76
CA LEU A 103 -5.05 -9.17 1.73
C LEU A 103 -6.19 -10.19 1.57
N ASP A 104 -7.44 -9.75 1.41
CA ASP A 104 -8.55 -10.59 0.97
C ASP A 104 -8.39 -11.02 -0.51
N ASP A 105 -7.76 -10.18 -1.34
CA ASP A 105 -7.40 -10.50 -2.72
C ASP A 105 -6.33 -11.60 -2.80
N GLU A 106 -6.61 -12.66 -3.56
CA GLU A 106 -5.74 -13.84 -3.64
C GLU A 106 -4.40 -13.53 -4.33
N ASP A 107 -4.41 -12.72 -5.37
CA ASP A 107 -3.21 -12.41 -6.15
C ASP A 107 -2.26 -11.52 -5.34
N LEU A 108 -2.78 -10.46 -4.71
CA LEU A 108 -2.00 -9.59 -3.84
C LEU A 108 -1.46 -10.37 -2.63
N ARG A 109 -2.28 -11.22 -2.00
CA ARG A 109 -1.84 -12.07 -0.89
C ARG A 109 -0.72 -13.01 -1.30
N ARG A 110 -0.80 -13.66 -2.47
CA ARG A 110 0.29 -14.49 -3.01
C ARG A 110 1.56 -13.71 -3.29
N LEU A 111 1.43 -12.50 -3.82
CA LEU A 111 2.57 -11.61 -4.04
C LEU A 111 3.26 -11.26 -2.72
N VAL A 112 2.49 -10.85 -1.71
CA VAL A 112 2.99 -10.54 -0.36
C VAL A 112 3.68 -11.75 0.27
N GLN A 113 3.08 -12.95 0.15
CA GLN A 113 3.69 -14.21 0.58
C GLN A 113 5.09 -14.42 -0.01
N ASN A 114 5.21 -14.23 -1.33
CA ASN A 114 6.48 -14.39 -2.02
C ASN A 114 7.49 -13.33 -1.56
N LEU A 115 7.07 -12.07 -1.44
CA LEU A 115 7.93 -10.97 -1.02
C LEU A 115 8.46 -11.15 0.40
N LEU A 116 7.66 -11.65 1.34
CA LEU A 116 8.13 -12.00 2.69
C LEU A 116 9.28 -13.01 2.67
N LEU A 117 9.26 -13.94 1.72
CA LEU A 117 10.29 -14.97 1.56
C LEU A 117 11.55 -14.47 0.86
N VAL A 118 11.42 -13.55 -0.12
CA VAL A 118 12.53 -13.22 -1.03
C VAL A 118 13.09 -11.80 -0.89
N SER A 119 12.35 -10.88 -0.29
CA SER A 119 12.72 -9.46 -0.19
C SER A 119 12.99 -9.07 1.26
N GLU A 120 14.27 -8.85 1.60
CA GLU A 120 14.65 -8.32 2.91
C GLU A 120 14.24 -6.84 3.07
N ASP A 121 14.29 -6.08 1.98
CA ASP A 121 14.02 -4.63 1.98
C ASP A 121 12.56 -4.25 2.26
N LEU A 122 11.62 -5.17 1.99
CA LEU A 122 10.18 -4.96 2.16
C LEU A 122 9.58 -5.77 3.31
N ARG A 123 10.33 -6.74 3.86
CA ARG A 123 9.81 -7.69 4.85
C ARG A 123 9.23 -7.00 6.07
N TRP A 124 9.96 -6.01 6.61
CA TRP A 124 9.52 -5.29 7.80
C TRP A 124 8.23 -4.51 7.52
N ASN A 125 8.14 -3.81 6.38
CA ASN A 125 6.93 -3.07 5.99
C ASN A 125 5.70 -3.98 5.83
N LEU A 126 5.89 -5.14 5.18
CA LEU A 126 4.82 -6.11 4.99
C LEU A 126 4.38 -6.75 6.30
N MET A 127 5.32 -7.09 7.18
CA MET A 127 4.99 -7.63 8.50
C MET A 127 4.30 -6.60 9.38
N GLU A 128 4.76 -5.33 9.38
CA GLU A 128 4.12 -4.24 10.11
C GLU A 128 2.66 -4.05 9.64
N ALA A 129 2.43 -3.97 8.33
CA ALA A 129 1.08 -3.87 7.77
C ALA A 129 0.16 -5.02 8.21
N ILE A 130 0.68 -6.25 8.24
CA ILE A 130 -0.08 -7.43 8.69
C ILE A 130 -0.33 -7.37 10.21
N CYS A 131 0.61 -6.83 10.99
CA CYS A 131 0.47 -6.70 12.44
C CYS A 131 -0.58 -5.65 12.83
N GLU A 132 -0.73 -4.59 12.05
CA GLU A 132 -1.69 -3.52 12.33
C GLU A 132 -3.14 -3.96 12.17
N GLU A 133 -3.38 -5.03 11.41
CA GLU A 133 -4.72 -5.61 11.27
C GLU A 133 -5.28 -6.10 12.62
N GLU A 134 -6.47 -5.59 12.97
CA GLU A 134 -7.17 -5.97 14.20
C GLU A 134 -7.50 -7.48 14.21
N THR A 135 -7.85 -8.03 13.04
CA THR A 135 -8.17 -9.45 12.87
C THR A 135 -7.52 -10.00 11.62
N LEU A 136 -7.02 -11.24 11.70
CA LEU A 136 -6.46 -11.94 10.55
C LEU A 136 -7.47 -12.92 9.98
N SER A 137 -7.80 -12.80 8.70
CA SER A 137 -8.61 -13.79 8.01
C SER A 137 -7.91 -15.15 7.98
N ALA A 138 -8.70 -16.24 7.86
CA ALA A 138 -8.14 -17.59 7.75
C ALA A 138 -7.15 -17.73 6.57
N ALA A 139 -7.38 -16.98 5.48
CA ALA A 139 -6.49 -16.97 4.32
C ALA A 139 -5.13 -16.32 4.63
N VAL A 140 -5.12 -15.22 5.39
CA VAL A 140 -3.88 -14.56 5.84
C VAL A 140 -3.15 -15.43 6.87
N GLN A 141 -3.86 -16.03 7.82
CA GLN A 141 -3.26 -16.97 8.78
C GLN A 141 -2.59 -18.16 8.08
N HIS A 142 -3.26 -18.74 7.08
CA HIS A 142 -2.71 -19.83 6.28
C HIS A 142 -1.46 -19.38 5.50
N MET A 143 -1.51 -18.20 4.87
CA MET A 143 -0.35 -17.60 4.20
C MET A 143 0.85 -17.47 5.15
N LEU A 144 0.63 -16.96 6.36
CA LEU A 144 1.69 -16.79 7.36
C LEU A 144 2.28 -18.12 7.83
N HIS A 145 1.46 -19.13 8.08
CA HIS A 145 1.94 -20.49 8.38
C HIS A 145 2.82 -21.04 7.26
N ASP A 146 2.39 -20.88 6.01
CA ASP A 146 3.15 -21.27 4.83
C ASP A 146 4.53 -20.57 4.77
N VAL A 147 4.58 -19.25 5.02
CA VAL A 147 5.85 -18.50 5.07
C VAL A 147 6.74 -19.02 6.21
N GLN A 148 6.15 -19.29 7.38
CA GLN A 148 6.85 -19.78 8.55
C GLN A 148 7.55 -21.13 8.32
N GLU A 149 6.89 -22.03 7.58
CA GLU A 149 7.42 -23.34 7.21
C GLU A 149 8.53 -23.23 6.14
N LYS A 150 8.38 -22.31 5.19
CA LYS A 150 9.28 -22.17 4.03
C LYS A 150 10.50 -21.30 4.30
N THR A 151 10.43 -20.37 5.26
CA THR A 151 11.56 -19.48 5.56
C THR A 151 12.66 -20.19 6.35
N SER A 152 13.91 -19.93 5.97
CA SER A 152 15.08 -20.28 6.79
C SER A 152 15.45 -19.18 7.81
N ASP A 153 14.82 -18.00 7.71
CA ASP A 153 15.07 -16.87 8.60
C ASP A 153 14.37 -17.08 9.95
N GLN A 154 15.17 -17.25 11.00
CA GLN A 154 14.66 -17.49 12.34
C GLN A 154 13.98 -16.24 12.96
N SER A 155 14.39 -15.03 12.56
CA SER A 155 13.76 -13.79 13.01
C SER A 155 12.35 -13.70 12.46
N LEU A 156 12.19 -13.84 11.14
CA LEU A 156 10.88 -13.83 10.48
C LEU A 156 9.97 -14.94 11.02
N ARG A 157 10.51 -16.15 11.21
CA ARG A 157 9.75 -17.28 11.80
C ARG A 157 9.19 -16.95 13.18
N THR A 158 9.97 -16.24 14.00
CA THR A 158 9.59 -15.85 15.37
C THR A 158 8.54 -14.76 15.35
N GLU A 159 8.73 -13.75 14.50
CA GLU A 159 7.79 -12.64 14.31
C GLU A 159 6.41 -13.16 13.86
N ILE A 160 6.37 -14.04 12.86
CA ILE A 160 5.12 -14.69 12.41
C ILE A 160 4.46 -15.49 13.54
N ALA A 161 5.25 -16.22 14.34
CA ALA A 161 4.71 -16.99 15.47
C ALA A 161 4.05 -16.09 16.53
N GLU A 162 4.60 -14.89 16.73
CA GLU A 162 4.05 -13.91 17.66
C GLU A 162 2.74 -13.33 17.13
N VAL A 163 2.72 -12.88 15.86
CA VAL A 163 1.52 -12.36 15.20
C VAL A 163 0.37 -13.34 15.26
N LEU A 164 0.60 -14.60 14.86
CA LEU A 164 -0.42 -15.65 14.89
C LEU A 164 -0.92 -15.94 16.31
N ARG A 165 -0.05 -15.87 17.33
CA ARG A 165 -0.44 -16.09 18.73
C ARG A 165 -1.31 -14.95 19.26
N GLN A 166 -0.96 -13.70 18.96
CA GLN A 166 -1.70 -12.52 19.40
C GLN A 166 -3.10 -12.42 18.77
N ARG A 167 -3.34 -13.09 17.64
CA ARG A 167 -4.60 -13.03 16.88
C ARG A 167 -5.46 -14.30 16.99
N ALA A 168 -5.00 -15.30 17.74
CA ALA A 168 -5.74 -16.54 18.02
C ALA A 168 -6.54 -16.50 19.35
N SER A 169 -6.35 -15.45 20.15
CA SER A 169 -7.00 -15.19 21.44
C SER A 169 -8.17 -14.22 21.30
#